data_AF-A0A1J0TLJ3-F1
#
_entry.id   AF-A0A1J0TLJ3-F1
#
_cell.length_a   1.000
_cell.length_b   1.000
_cell.length_c   1.000
_cell.angle_alpha   90.00
_cell.angle_beta   90.00
_cell.angle_gamma   90.00
#
_symmetry.space_group_name_H-M   'P 1'
#
loop_
_entity.id
_entity.type
_entity.pdbx_description
1 polymer ?
#
loop_
_entity_poly.entity_id
_entity_poly.type
_entity_poly.pdbx_seq_one_letter_code
_entity_poly.pdbx_strand_id
1 'polypeptide(L)'
;MNDFARLDPHVVDEIVRICVVMLREFKDAEATAAKLLDVRGFGDFVSAQQLAAGYRRKAAGSPESAVERIQQFTDALLQLRDAFATGGEAFLDTESDWARQLAIADPDSGAGNGHQSAQ
;
A
#
# COMPACT_ATOMS: atom_id res chain seq x y z
N MET A 1 -29.69 18.34 12.15
CA MET A 1 -28.47 19.17 12.30
C MET A 1 -27.43 18.20 12.82
N ASN A 2 -26.55 17.71 11.93
CA ASN A 2 -25.61 16.64 12.25
C ASN A 2 -24.62 17.13 13.30
N ASP A 3 -24.73 16.61 14.52
CA ASP A 3 -23.62 16.63 15.47
C ASP A 3 -22.53 15.73 14.87
N PHE A 4 -21.63 16.34 14.10
CA PHE A 4 -20.35 15.71 13.81
C PHE A 4 -19.62 15.63 15.16
N ALA A 5 -19.69 14.45 15.78
CA ALA A 5 -19.00 14.20 17.03
C ALA A 5 -17.49 14.40 16.79
N ARG A 6 -16.94 15.51 17.30
CA ARG A 6 -15.49 15.69 17.41
C ARG A 6 -14.94 14.46 18.12
N LEU A 7 -13.97 13.80 17.47
CA LEU A 7 -13.25 12.71 18.10
C LEU A 7 -12.58 13.19 19.38
N ASP A 8 -12.57 12.33 20.39
CA ASP A 8 -11.84 12.57 21.63
C ASP A 8 -10.35 12.80 21.30
N PRO A 9 -9.72 13.87 21.82
CA PRO A 9 -8.30 14.14 21.59
C PRO A 9 -7.38 12.93 21.87
N HIS A 10 -7.69 12.11 22.88
CA HIS A 10 -6.91 10.91 23.17
C HIS A 10 -7.00 9.85 22.07
N VAL A 11 -8.16 9.75 21.41
CA VAL A 11 -8.36 8.84 20.27
C VAL A 11 -7.57 9.33 19.06
N VAL A 12 -7.55 10.64 18.80
CA VAL A 12 -6.74 11.25 17.74
C VAL A 12 -5.26 10.96 17.97
N ASP A 13 -4.76 11.18 19.19
CA ASP A 13 -3.37 10.89 19.56
C ASP A 13 -3.01 9.41 19.36
N GLU A 14 -3.93 8.50 19.67
CA GLU A 14 -3.73 7.07 19.47
C GLU A 14 -3.68 6.68 18.00
N ILE A 15 -4.58 7.20 17.17
CA ILE A 15 -4.57 6.94 15.73
C ILE A 15 -3.29 7.48 15.09
N VAL A 16 -2.88 8.70 15.44
CA VAL A 16 -1.62 9.29 14.96
C VAL A 16 -0.43 8.41 15.37
N ARG A 17 -0.41 7.91 16.61
CA ARG A 17 0.63 7.00 17.10
C ARG A 17 0.67 5.69 16.31
N ILE A 18 -0.49 5.08 16.03
CA ILE A 18 -0.58 3.85 15.22
C ILE A 18 -0.05 4.11 13.81
N CYS A 19 -0.44 5.22 13.17
CA CYS A 19 0.05 5.59 11.86
C CYS A 19 1.59 5.73 11.85
N VAL A 20 2.17 6.35 12.87
CA VAL A 20 3.64 6.47 13.01
C VAL A 20 4.32 5.10 13.12
N VAL A 21 3.74 4.15 13.85
CA VAL A 21 4.28 2.79 13.94
C VAL A 21 4.20 2.09 12.58
N MET A 22 3.03 2.10 11.94
CA MET A 22 2.83 1.46 10.64
C MET A 22 3.74 2.05 9.55
N LEU A 23 3.99 3.37 9.55
CA LEU A 23 4.92 4.01 8.61
C LEU A 23 6.36 3.50 8.77
N ARG A 24 6.78 3.14 9.99
CA ARG A 24 8.10 2.52 10.22
C ARG A 24 8.14 1.10 9.66
N GLU A 25 7.09 0.32 9.91
CA GLU A 25 6.98 -1.04 9.36
C GLU A 25 6.97 -1.04 7.83
N PHE A 26 6.28 -0.08 7.20
CA PHE A 26 6.28 0.06 5.74
C PHE A 26 7.66 0.42 5.18
N LYS A 27 8.42 1.26 5.87
CA LYS A 27 9.80 1.56 5.49
C LYS A 27 10.69 0.31 5.53
N ASP A 28 10.53 -0.53 6.55
CA ASP A 28 11.29 -1.78 6.68
C ASP A 28 10.85 -2.83 5.63
N ALA A 29 9.55 -2.87 5.33
CA ALA A 29 8.98 -3.68 4.27
C ALA A 29 9.49 -3.24 2.89
N GLU A 30 9.55 -1.93 2.62
CA GLU A 30 10.10 -1.37 1.38
C GLU A 30 11.56 -1.76 1.21
N ALA A 31 12.38 -1.59 2.26
CA ALA A 31 13.78 -1.99 2.26
C ALA A 31 13.95 -3.51 2.01
N THR A 32 13.00 -4.32 2.47
CA THR A 32 12.97 -5.76 2.22
C THR A 32 12.55 -6.08 0.79
N ALA A 33 11.52 -5.43 0.27
CA ALA A 33 11.06 -5.59 -1.12
C ALA A 33 12.16 -5.17 -2.12
N ALA A 34 12.89 -4.09 -1.83
CA ALA A 34 14.00 -3.62 -2.66
C ALA A 34 15.12 -4.66 -2.81
N LYS A 35 15.28 -5.61 -1.87
CA LYS A 35 16.26 -6.71 -1.99
C LYS A 35 15.94 -7.66 -3.14
N LEU A 36 14.70 -7.71 -3.62
CA LEU A 36 14.33 -8.50 -4.80
C LEU A 36 14.98 -7.96 -6.09
N LEU A 37 15.47 -6.72 -6.09
CA LEU A 37 16.27 -6.16 -7.19
C LEU A 37 17.71 -6.70 -7.19
N ASP A 38 18.17 -7.21 -6.05
CA ASP A 38 19.48 -7.84 -5.92
C ASP A 38 19.46 -9.29 -6.41
N VAL A 39 19.63 -9.43 -7.73
CA VAL A 39 19.67 -10.73 -8.41
C VAL A 39 21.10 -11.23 -8.64
N ARG A 40 22.08 -10.67 -7.91
CA ARG A 40 23.46 -11.17 -7.97
C ARG A 40 23.48 -12.63 -7.54
N GLY A 41 24.25 -13.46 -8.25
CA GLY A 41 24.38 -14.88 -7.95
C GLY A 41 23.36 -15.80 -8.63
N PHE A 42 22.44 -15.27 -9.45
CA PHE A 42 21.51 -16.12 -10.23
C PHE A 42 22.24 -16.91 -11.33
N GLY A 43 23.30 -16.34 -11.92
CA GLY A 43 24.11 -16.94 -12.98
C GLY A 43 23.64 -16.61 -14.40
N ASP A 44 24.33 -17.16 -15.40
CA ASP A 44 24.19 -16.74 -16.81
C ASP A 44 23.31 -17.66 -17.66
N PHE A 45 22.81 -18.75 -17.10
CA PHE A 45 21.85 -19.61 -17.80
C PHE A 45 20.57 -18.82 -18.15
N VAL A 46 19.97 -19.13 -19.29
CA VAL A 46 18.75 -18.44 -19.76
C VAL A 46 17.63 -18.51 -18.71
N SER A 47 17.44 -19.65 -18.06
CA SER A 47 16.46 -19.83 -16.97
C SER A 47 16.76 -18.95 -15.76
N ALA A 48 18.04 -18.79 -15.39
CA ALA A 48 18.46 -17.91 -14.30
C ALA A 48 18.17 -16.44 -14.64
N GLN A 49 18.44 -16.01 -15.86
CA GLN A 49 18.15 -14.65 -16.30
C GLN A 49 16.64 -14.36 -16.36
N GLN A 50 15.83 -15.35 -16.76
CA GLN A 50 14.37 -15.24 -16.72
C GLN A 50 13.85 -15.10 -15.28
N LEU A 51 14.40 -15.88 -14.34
CA LEU A 51 14.06 -15.79 -12.93
C LEU A 51 14.45 -14.41 -12.37
N ALA A 52 15.67 -13.94 -12.65
CA ALA A 52 16.14 -12.62 -12.26
C ALA A 52 15.23 -11.50 -12.80
N ALA A 53 14.82 -11.59 -14.05
CA ALA A 53 13.86 -10.65 -14.64
C ALA A 53 12.49 -10.71 -13.94
N GLY A 54 12.03 -11.90 -13.57
CA GLY A 54 10.80 -12.09 -12.80
C GLY A 54 10.85 -11.43 -11.41
N TYR A 55 11.95 -11.61 -10.69
CA TYR A 55 12.19 -10.95 -9.40
C TYR A 55 12.18 -9.43 -9.53
N ARG A 56 12.90 -8.88 -10.53
CA ARG A 56 12.92 -7.44 -10.79
C ARG A 56 11.52 -6.89 -11.05
N ARG A 57 10.72 -7.54 -11.92
CA ARG A 57 9.34 -7.10 -12.21
C ARG A 57 8.43 -7.14 -10.98
N LYS A 58 8.56 -8.16 -10.14
CA LYS A 58 7.79 -8.25 -8.89
C LYS A 58 8.23 -7.19 -7.87
N ALA A 59 9.51 -6.85 -7.87
CA ALA A 59 10.09 -5.86 -6.98
C ALA A 59 9.63 -4.44 -7.34
N ALA A 60 9.83 -4.03 -8.61
CA ALA A 60 9.62 -2.66 -9.06
C ALA A 60 9.29 -2.56 -10.56
N GLY A 61 8.82 -1.39 -10.98
CA GLY A 61 8.62 -1.00 -12.38
C GLY A 61 7.16 -1.00 -12.85
N SER A 62 6.20 -1.36 -11.99
CA SER A 62 4.77 -1.15 -12.24
C SER A 62 4.02 -0.76 -10.96
N PRO A 63 2.81 -0.17 -11.06
CA PRO A 63 2.01 0.18 -9.88
C PRO A 63 1.62 -1.01 -8.98
N GLU A 64 1.69 -2.24 -9.50
CA GLU A 64 1.41 -3.50 -8.79
C GLU A 64 2.67 -4.15 -8.21
N SER A 65 3.85 -3.66 -8.57
CA SER A 65 5.11 -4.11 -8.00
C SER A 65 5.21 -3.76 -6.52
N ALA A 66 5.96 -4.56 -5.77
CA ALA A 66 5.98 -4.51 -4.31
C ALA A 66 6.41 -3.14 -3.75
N VAL A 67 7.47 -2.54 -4.31
CA VAL A 67 7.98 -1.23 -3.86
C VAL A 67 6.93 -0.14 -4.09
N GLU A 68 6.36 -0.07 -5.28
CA GLU A 68 5.36 0.92 -5.66
C GLU A 68 4.08 0.77 -4.84
N ARG A 69 3.65 -0.45 -4.55
CA ARG A 69 2.47 -0.70 -3.74
C ARG A 69 2.68 -0.30 -2.28
N ILE A 70 3.85 -0.58 -1.72
CA ILE A 70 4.23 -0.13 -0.36
C ILE A 70 4.28 1.40 -0.32
N GLN A 71 4.82 2.06 -1.35
CA GLN A 71 4.83 3.52 -1.44
C GLN A 71 3.42 4.11 -1.49
N GLN A 72 2.52 3.54 -2.31
CA GLN A 72 1.12 3.98 -2.38
C GLN A 72 0.42 3.88 -1.02
N PHE A 73 0.62 2.79 -0.28
CA PHE A 73 0.09 2.65 1.08
C PHE A 73 0.74 3.60 2.07
N THR A 74 2.04 3.87 1.92
CA THR A 74 2.76 4.86 2.73
C THR A 74 2.18 6.25 2.54
N ASP A 75 1.93 6.64 1.29
CA ASP A 75 1.35 7.95 0.95
C ASP A 75 -0.06 8.09 1.50
N ALA A 76 -0.90 7.06 1.37
CA ALA A 76 -2.25 7.04 1.94
C ALA A 76 -2.22 7.16 3.47
N LEU A 77 -1.30 6.46 4.12
CA LEU A 77 -1.16 6.48 5.58
C LEU A 77 -0.61 7.81 6.11
N LEU A 78 0.26 8.48 5.34
CA LEU A 78 0.70 9.84 5.63
C LEU A 78 -0.48 10.82 5.58
N GLN A 79 -1.31 10.74 4.53
CA GLN A 79 -2.51 11.57 4.40
C GLN A 79 -3.48 11.32 5.56
N LEU A 80 -3.68 10.05 5.95
CA LEU A 80 -4.52 9.68 7.10
C LEU A 80 -4.02 10.33 8.39
N ARG A 81 -2.73 10.15 8.71
CA ARG A 81 -2.10 10.74 9.89
C ARG A 81 -2.26 12.25 9.91
N ASP A 82 -2.02 12.91 8.79
CA ASP A 82 -2.01 14.37 8.70
C ASP A 82 -3.43 14.95 8.81
N ALA A 83 -4.44 14.26 8.27
CA ALA A 83 -5.85 14.62 8.44
C ALA A 83 -6.30 14.54 9.91
N PHE A 84 -5.87 13.49 10.64
CA PHE A 84 -6.13 13.37 12.07
C PHE A 84 -5.37 14.41 12.90
N ALA A 85 -4.09 14.63 12.62
CA ALA A 85 -3.25 15.59 13.35
C ALA A 85 -3.70 17.04 13.16
N THR A 86 -4.26 17.39 12.01
CA THR A 86 -4.79 18.75 11.72
C THR A 86 -6.16 19.00 12.39
N GLY A 87 -6.70 18.01 13.11
CA GLY A 87 -7.84 18.18 13.99
C GLY A 87 -9.19 17.92 13.34
N GLY A 88 -9.42 16.70 12.84
CA GLY A 88 -10.75 16.09 12.61
C GLY A 88 -11.66 16.71 11.54
N GLU A 89 -11.61 18.02 11.29
CA GLU A 89 -12.36 18.70 10.23
C GLU A 89 -11.89 18.23 8.83
N ALA A 90 -10.58 18.04 8.65
CA ALA A 90 -10.03 17.49 7.41
C ALA A 90 -10.35 15.98 7.23
N PHE A 91 -10.58 15.23 8.31
CA PHE A 91 -10.88 13.80 8.26
C PHE A 91 -12.19 13.51 7.49
N LEU A 92 -13.20 14.37 7.62
CA LEU A 92 -14.50 14.21 6.97
C LEU A 92 -14.44 14.36 5.44
N ASP A 93 -13.61 15.28 4.93
CA ASP A 93 -13.40 15.41 3.49
C ASP A 93 -12.52 14.28 2.94
N THR A 94 -11.60 13.77 3.74
CA THR A 94 -10.62 12.77 3.28
C THR A 94 -11.17 11.32 3.30
N GLU A 95 -12.20 11.03 4.12
CA GLU A 95 -12.83 9.69 4.19
C GLU A 95 -13.39 9.21 2.83
N SER A 96 -13.94 10.14 2.03
CA SER A 96 -14.50 9.82 0.70
C SER A 96 -13.42 9.46 -0.33
N ASP A 97 -12.23 10.05 -0.20
CA ASP A 97 -11.11 9.81 -1.11
C ASP A 97 -10.31 8.57 -0.71
N TRP A 98 -10.19 8.27 0.58
CA TRP A 98 -9.55 7.06 1.08
C TRP A 98 -10.28 5.78 0.70
N ALA A 99 -11.60 5.74 0.86
CA ALA A 99 -12.40 4.57 0.48
C ALA A 99 -12.22 4.24 -1.02
N ARG A 100 -12.06 5.28 -1.85
CA ARG A 100 -11.83 5.14 -3.29
C ARG A 100 -10.42 4.65 -3.61
N GLN A 101 -9.40 5.20 -2.96
CA GLN A 101 -8.01 4.78 -3.18
C GLN A 101 -7.75 3.36 -2.69
N LEU A 102 -8.35 2.96 -1.57
CA LEU A 102 -8.24 1.59 -1.06
C LEU A 102 -8.94 0.58 -1.97
N ALA A 103 -10.12 0.92 -2.51
CA ALA A 103 -10.83 0.08 -3.47
C ALA A 103 -10.07 -0.08 -4.81
N ILE A 104 -9.29 0.93 -5.21
CA ILE A 104 -8.40 0.85 -6.37
C ILE A 104 -7.14 0.02 -6.04
N ALA A 105 -6.69 0.06 -4.79
CA ALA A 105 -5.52 -0.66 -4.32
C ALA A 105 -5.79 -2.15 -4.00
N ASP A 106 -7.05 -2.59 -3.98
CA ASP A 106 -7.46 -3.99 -3.82
C ASP A 106 -7.56 -4.70 -5.19
N PRO A 107 -6.61 -5.59 -5.54
CA PRO A 107 -6.60 -6.27 -6.83
C PRO A 107 -7.62 -7.42 -6.96
N ASP A 108 -8.33 -7.82 -5.90
CA ASP A 108 -9.21 -9.01 -5.94
C ASP A 108 -10.70 -8.69 -6.14
N SER A 109 -11.10 -7.43 -6.24
CA SER A 109 -12.52 -7.05 -6.40
C SER A 109 -13.07 -7.18 -7.84
N GLY A 110 -12.35 -7.81 -8.77
CA GLY A 110 -12.70 -7.88 -10.19
C GLY A 110 -12.46 -9.20 -10.93
N ALA A 111 -12.04 -10.28 -10.26
CA ALA A 111 -11.89 -11.59 -10.91
C ALA A 111 -13.22 -12.37 -10.89
N GLY A 112 -14.19 -11.89 -11.69
CA GLY A 112 -15.36 -12.69 -12.04
C GLY A 112 -14.91 -13.94 -12.78
N ASN A 113 -15.20 -15.11 -12.20
CA ASN A 113 -14.91 -16.44 -12.72
C ASN A 113 -15.34 -16.62 -14.19
N GLY A 114 -14.42 -16.41 -15.11
CA GLY A 114 -14.49 -16.89 -16.49
C GLY A 114 -13.72 -18.20 -16.62
N HIS A 115 -14.34 -19.32 -16.24
CA HIS A 115 -13.84 -20.65 -16.63
C HIS A 115 -14.83 -21.29 -17.60
N GLN A 116 -14.77 -20.82 -18.85
CA GLN A 116 -15.15 -21.61 -20.02
C GLN A 116 -13.91 -22.39 -20.48
N SER A 117 -13.98 -23.72 -20.44
CA SER A 117 -13.28 -24.68 -21.31
C SER A 117 -13.85 -26.06 -20.95
N ALA A 118 -14.84 -26.56 -21.70
CA ALA A 118 -14.64 -27.45 -22.84
C ALA A 118 -14.15 -28.86 -22.45
N GLN A 119 -15.09 -29.81 -22.36
CA GLN A 119 -15.01 -31.15 -22.94
C GLN A 119 -16.40 -31.78 -23.01
#